data_AF-A0A6J5XL85-F1
#
_entry.id   AF-A0A6J5XL85-F1
#
_cell.length_a   1.000
_cell.length_b   1.000
_cell.length_c   1.000
_cell.angle_alpha   90.00
_cell.angle_beta   90.00
_cell.angle_gamma   90.00
#
_symmetry.space_group_name_H-M   'P 1'
#
loop_
_entity.id
_entity.type
_entity.pdbx_description
1 polymer ?
#
loop_
_entity_poly.entity_id
_entity_poly.type
_entity_poly.pdbx_seq_one_letter_code
_entity_poly.pdbx_strand_id
1 'polypeptide(L)'
;MGSKSFPDMFHTKGMAQEMAGRILVLQPASLSEFTESLQQLKISLLQNQVKLLIIDSMAALISGEYGQGPARQYLLGWHISFIKSLAEFSRIPVVVTNQVRSQTRDEACQYSFQGQSREKAVEDHTGYDSHLVAALGIHWAHAVTIRLVLDSKSGKRFIKLAKSPISPPLAFPYNITSSGITLLNDDGIELSGPEINSIHCQGHSDIINFEGERFQ
;
A
#
# COMPACT_ATOMS: atom_id res chain seq x y z
N MET A 1 -10.19 -23.31 6.18
CA MET A 1 -9.79 -21.91 6.44
C MET A 1 -10.80 -20.94 5.84
N GLY A 2 -11.02 -20.92 4.51
CA GLY A 2 -11.96 -19.97 3.88
C GLY A 2 -13.39 -19.96 4.44
N SER A 3 -14.01 -21.12 4.68
CA SER A 3 -15.38 -21.20 5.22
C SER A 3 -15.54 -20.70 6.66
N LYS A 4 -14.46 -20.66 7.45
CA LYS A 4 -14.48 -20.10 8.82
C LYS A 4 -14.35 -18.57 8.80
N SER A 5 -13.68 -18.02 7.80
CA SER A 5 -13.44 -16.57 7.65
C SER A 5 -14.57 -15.86 6.91
N PHE A 6 -15.22 -16.52 5.95
CA PHE A 6 -16.30 -15.94 5.13
C PHE A 6 -17.48 -16.92 5.02
N PRO A 7 -18.21 -17.16 6.12
CA PRO A 7 -19.35 -18.09 6.14
C PRO A 7 -20.47 -17.66 5.19
N ASP A 8 -20.62 -16.35 4.97
CA ASP A 8 -21.64 -15.77 4.10
C ASP A 8 -21.27 -15.76 2.60
N MET A 9 -20.05 -16.18 2.25
CA MET A 9 -19.61 -16.31 0.85
C MET A 9 -19.36 -17.78 0.46
N PHE A 10 -18.88 -18.60 1.39
CA PHE A 10 -18.56 -20.01 1.14
C PHE A 10 -19.58 -20.93 1.77
N HIS A 11 -20.80 -20.92 1.22
CA HIS A 11 -21.91 -21.75 1.70
C HIS A 11 -21.74 -23.24 1.36
N THR A 12 -21.03 -23.55 0.26
CA THR A 12 -20.87 -24.91 -0.24
C THR A 12 -19.43 -25.39 -0.11
N LYS A 13 -19.27 -26.65 0.29
CA LYS A 13 -17.97 -27.33 0.36
C LYS A 13 -17.29 -27.30 -1.02
N GLY A 14 -16.09 -26.76 -1.09
CA GLY A 14 -15.31 -26.66 -2.35
C GLY A 14 -15.29 -25.27 -2.99
N MET A 15 -16.21 -24.35 -2.65
CA MET A 15 -16.23 -22.99 -3.22
C MET A 15 -14.92 -22.22 -2.97
N ALA A 16 -14.36 -22.33 -1.76
CA ALA A 16 -13.08 -21.69 -1.43
C ALA A 16 -11.92 -22.23 -2.29
N GLN A 17 -11.94 -23.52 -2.63
CA GLN A 17 -10.93 -24.15 -3.47
C GLN A 17 -11.10 -23.74 -4.94
N GLU A 18 -12.34 -23.69 -5.42
CA GLU A 18 -12.64 -23.18 -6.77
C GLU A 18 -12.21 -21.72 -6.91
N MET A 19 -12.51 -20.88 -5.93
CA MET A 19 -12.06 -19.48 -5.90
C MET A 19 -10.54 -19.39 -5.89
N ALA A 20 -9.87 -20.15 -5.02
CA ALA A 20 -8.40 -20.15 -4.95
C ALA A 20 -7.76 -20.61 -6.27
N GLY A 21 -8.38 -21.57 -6.98
CA GLY A 21 -7.93 -22.02 -8.30
C GLY A 21 -8.01 -20.97 -9.40
N ARG A 22 -8.72 -19.86 -9.18
CA ARG A 22 -8.80 -18.72 -10.11
C ARG A 22 -7.75 -17.63 -9.81
N ILE A 23 -6.93 -17.80 -8.79
CA ILE A 23 -5.89 -16.85 -8.38
C ILE A 23 -4.53 -17.40 -8.81
N LEU A 24 -3.83 -16.65 -9.67
CA LEU A 24 -2.44 -16.93 -10.02
C LEU A 24 -1.52 -16.12 -9.10
N VAL A 25 -0.61 -16.81 -8.40
CA VAL A 25 0.39 -16.18 -7.52
C VAL A 25 1.77 -16.36 -8.12
N LEU A 26 2.47 -15.25 -8.34
CA LEU A 26 3.87 -15.20 -8.79
C LEU A 26 4.71 -14.59 -7.66
N GLN A 27 5.88 -15.16 -7.40
CA GLN A 27 6.80 -14.72 -6.33
C GLN A 27 8.21 -14.49 -6.89
N PRO A 28 8.42 -13.43 -7.69
CA PRO A 28 9.75 -13.09 -8.16
C PRO A 28 10.64 -12.66 -7.00
N ALA A 29 11.88 -13.15 -6.97
CA ALA A 29 12.85 -12.87 -5.92
C ALA A 29 13.80 -11.70 -6.26
N SER A 30 13.83 -11.27 -7.52
CA SER A 30 14.69 -10.19 -8.02
C SER A 30 13.94 -9.23 -8.95
N LEU A 31 14.52 -8.05 -9.21
CA LEU A 31 13.95 -7.11 -10.18
C LEU A 31 13.93 -7.68 -11.61
N SER A 32 14.90 -8.53 -11.96
CA SER A 32 14.96 -9.20 -13.26
C SER A 32 13.80 -10.19 -13.44
N GLU A 33 13.62 -11.09 -12.47
CA GLU A 33 12.51 -12.06 -12.48
C GLU A 33 11.16 -11.38 -12.50
N PHE A 34 11.02 -10.26 -11.77
CA PHE A 34 9.80 -9.46 -11.79
C PHE A 34 9.55 -8.86 -13.19
N THR A 35 10.60 -8.39 -13.86
CA THR A 35 10.52 -7.85 -15.22
C THR A 35 10.08 -8.91 -16.23
N GLU A 36 10.68 -10.10 -16.18
CA GLU A 36 10.30 -11.23 -17.01
C GLU A 36 8.85 -11.68 -16.74
N SER A 37 8.46 -11.75 -15.46
CA SER A 37 7.11 -12.08 -15.04
C SER A 37 6.08 -11.10 -15.62
N LEU A 38 6.34 -9.79 -15.58
CA LEU A 38 5.47 -8.78 -16.17
C LEU A 38 5.32 -8.92 -17.70
N GLN A 39 6.41 -9.25 -18.39
CA GLN A 39 6.39 -9.46 -19.84
C GLN A 39 5.58 -10.71 -20.21
N GLN A 40 5.73 -11.80 -19.46
CA GLN A 40 4.92 -13.01 -19.63
C GLN A 40 3.45 -12.75 -19.30
N LEU A 41 3.18 -11.99 -18.23
CA LEU A 41 1.83 -11.64 -17.81
C LEU A 41 1.08 -10.89 -18.91
N LYS A 42 1.74 -10.04 -19.70
CA LYS A 42 1.13 -9.38 -20.86
C LYS A 42 0.50 -10.37 -21.84
N ILE A 43 1.15 -11.50 -22.08
CA ILE A 43 0.62 -12.57 -22.96
C ILE A 43 -0.52 -13.30 -22.25
N SER A 44 -0.34 -13.65 -20.98
CA SER A 44 -1.35 -14.37 -20.20
C SER A 44 -2.63 -13.57 -19.94
N LEU A 45 -2.53 -12.25 -19.80
CA LEU A 45 -3.67 -11.33 -19.64
C LEU A 45 -4.55 -11.25 -20.88
N LEU A 46 -3.98 -11.51 -22.06
CA LEU A 46 -4.74 -11.61 -23.30
C LEU A 46 -5.47 -12.94 -23.44
N GLN A 47 -4.86 -14.01 -22.95
CA GLN A 47 -5.41 -15.37 -23.05
C GLN A 47 -6.43 -15.69 -21.96
N ASN A 48 -6.25 -15.11 -20.77
CA ASN A 48 -7.09 -15.36 -19.61
C ASN A 48 -7.94 -14.13 -19.29
N GLN A 49 -9.18 -14.35 -18.83
CA GLN A 49 -10.08 -13.26 -18.42
C GLN A 49 -9.74 -12.70 -17.03
N VAL A 50 -8.51 -12.22 -16.85
CA VAL A 50 -8.08 -11.60 -15.60
C VAL A 50 -8.85 -10.30 -15.37
N LYS A 51 -9.24 -10.06 -14.11
CA LYS A 51 -10.05 -8.89 -13.72
C LYS A 51 -9.33 -7.95 -12.76
N LEU A 52 -8.18 -8.35 -12.22
CA LEU A 52 -7.42 -7.59 -11.23
C LEU A 52 -5.96 -8.07 -11.25
N LEU A 53 -5.03 -7.13 -11.18
CA LEU A 53 -3.61 -7.40 -10.91
C LEU A 53 -3.21 -6.75 -9.59
N ILE A 54 -2.60 -7.52 -8.70
CA ILE A 54 -2.05 -7.05 -7.42
C ILE A 54 -0.54 -7.22 -7.45
N ILE A 55 0.19 -6.17 -7.08
CA ILE A 55 1.66 -6.18 -6.95
C ILE A 55 1.99 -5.82 -5.51
N ASP A 56 2.45 -6.81 -4.73
CA ASP A 56 2.77 -6.66 -3.32
C ASP A 56 4.17 -7.20 -2.98
N SER A 57 5.19 -6.38 -2.71
CA SER A 57 5.27 -4.93 -2.96
C SER A 57 6.47 -4.65 -3.86
N MET A 58 6.35 -3.66 -4.75
CA MET A 58 7.51 -3.21 -5.55
C MET A 58 8.66 -2.74 -4.66
N ALA A 59 8.34 -2.15 -3.51
CA ALA A 59 9.31 -1.60 -2.56
C ALA A 59 10.31 -2.65 -2.04
N ALA A 60 9.84 -3.89 -1.82
CA ALA A 60 10.66 -4.97 -1.29
C ALA A 60 11.82 -5.34 -2.23
N LEU A 61 11.56 -5.43 -3.54
CA LEU A 61 12.56 -5.80 -4.55
C LEU A 61 13.67 -4.75 -4.66
N ILE A 62 13.33 -3.47 -4.48
CA ILE A 62 14.29 -2.37 -4.62
C ILE A 62 15.12 -2.20 -3.34
N SER A 63 14.64 -2.71 -2.20
CA SER A 63 15.33 -2.55 -0.92
C SER A 63 16.44 -3.56 -0.68
N GLY A 64 16.45 -4.69 -1.41
CA GLY A 64 17.44 -5.76 -1.27
C GLY A 64 18.68 -5.62 -2.17
N GLU A 65 18.57 -4.96 -3.33
CA GLU A 65 19.57 -5.13 -4.40
C GLU A 65 20.47 -3.92 -4.68
N TYR A 66 20.10 -2.70 -4.27
CA TYR A 66 20.84 -1.48 -4.65
C TYR A 66 21.06 -0.51 -3.49
N GLY A 67 22.32 -0.10 -3.30
CA GLY A 67 22.77 0.84 -2.28
C GLY A 67 22.05 2.19 -2.31
N GLN A 68 22.07 2.89 -1.17
CA GLN A 68 21.38 4.17 -0.99
C GLN A 68 21.92 5.24 -1.96
N GLY A 69 21.04 5.77 -2.81
CA GLY A 69 21.39 6.89 -3.69
C GLY A 69 20.25 7.37 -4.60
N PRO A 70 20.37 8.60 -5.16
CA PRO A 70 19.37 9.22 -6.04
C PRO A 70 19.11 8.44 -7.34
N ALA A 71 20.01 7.52 -7.73
CA ALA A 71 19.79 6.59 -8.84
C ALA A 71 18.61 5.62 -8.62
N ARG A 72 18.20 5.37 -7.37
CA ARG A 72 17.07 4.47 -7.01
C ARG A 72 15.72 4.94 -7.58
N GLN A 73 15.56 6.25 -7.79
CA GLN A 73 14.29 6.85 -8.25
C GLN A 73 14.05 6.68 -9.76
N TYR A 74 15.11 6.53 -10.56
CA TYR A 74 15.03 6.37 -12.02
C TYR A 74 14.91 4.91 -12.48
N LEU A 75 15.34 3.95 -11.65
CA LEU A 75 15.39 2.52 -11.98
C LEU A 75 14.03 1.90 -12.35
N LEU A 76 12.91 2.53 -11.97
CA LEU A 76 11.57 1.97 -12.13
C LEU A 76 10.70 2.71 -13.15
N GLY A 77 11.26 3.69 -13.87
CA GLY A 77 10.50 4.44 -14.87
C GLY A 77 9.90 3.54 -15.94
N TRP A 78 10.65 2.50 -16.35
CA TRP A 78 10.16 1.48 -17.27
C TRP A 78 9.00 0.68 -16.65
N HIS A 79 9.13 0.17 -15.42
CA HIS A 79 8.08 -0.62 -14.75
C HIS A 79 6.80 0.19 -14.57
N ILE A 80 6.91 1.45 -14.15
CA ILE A 80 5.76 2.36 -14.05
C ILE A 80 5.04 2.45 -15.39
N SER A 81 5.78 2.77 -16.45
CA SER A 81 5.21 2.98 -17.79
C SER A 81 4.60 1.70 -18.34
N PHE A 82 5.29 0.57 -18.17
CA PHE A 82 4.82 -0.74 -18.58
C PHE A 82 3.53 -1.13 -17.86
N ILE A 83 3.50 -1.05 -16.52
CA ILE A 83 2.32 -1.38 -15.71
C ILE A 83 1.14 -0.48 -16.08
N LYS A 84 1.37 0.81 -16.31
CA LYS A 84 0.30 1.72 -16.77
C LYS A 84 -0.24 1.32 -18.14
N SER A 85 0.63 1.06 -19.10
CA SER A 85 0.21 0.59 -20.43
C SER A 85 -0.54 -0.74 -20.36
N LEU A 86 -0.14 -1.62 -19.44
CA LEU A 86 -0.79 -2.90 -19.22
C LEU A 86 -2.20 -2.72 -18.65
N ALA A 87 -2.36 -1.87 -17.65
CA ALA A 87 -3.66 -1.54 -17.07
C ALA A 87 -4.62 -0.94 -18.13
N GLU A 88 -4.11 -0.03 -18.96
CA GLU A 88 -4.87 0.62 -20.03
C GLU A 88 -5.29 -0.37 -21.12
N PHE A 89 -4.34 -1.17 -21.62
CA PHE A 89 -4.57 -2.11 -22.70
C PHE A 89 -5.49 -3.26 -22.27
N SER A 90 -5.26 -3.83 -21.09
CA SER A 90 -6.08 -4.93 -20.56
C SER A 90 -7.39 -4.45 -19.93
N ARG A 91 -7.56 -3.13 -19.71
CA ARG A 91 -8.72 -2.53 -19.03
C ARG A 91 -9.02 -3.17 -17.68
N ILE A 92 -7.98 -3.46 -16.91
CA ILE A 92 -8.09 -4.01 -15.56
C ILE A 92 -7.56 -3.04 -14.52
N PRO A 93 -8.14 -3.00 -13.31
CA PRO A 93 -7.51 -2.35 -12.18
C PRO A 93 -6.17 -3.02 -11.85
N VAL A 94 -5.17 -2.20 -11.56
CA VAL A 94 -3.88 -2.63 -11.02
C VAL A 94 -3.70 -1.98 -9.65
N VAL A 95 -3.52 -2.82 -8.63
CA VAL A 95 -3.27 -2.39 -7.25
C VAL A 95 -1.82 -2.68 -6.92
N VAL A 96 -1.10 -1.65 -6.44
CA VAL A 96 0.29 -1.78 -6.02
C VAL A 96 0.39 -1.37 -4.56
N THR A 97 1.00 -2.22 -3.73
CA THR A 97 1.30 -1.87 -2.34
C THR A 97 2.67 -1.18 -2.26
N ASN A 98 2.80 -0.30 -1.27
CA ASN A 98 4.04 0.40 -1.00
C ASN A 98 4.32 0.36 0.50
N GLN A 99 5.58 0.17 0.85
CA GLN A 99 6.03 0.17 2.24
C GLN A 99 6.30 1.60 2.72
N VAL A 100 6.27 1.77 4.03
CA VAL A 100 6.57 3.03 4.71
C VAL A 100 7.95 2.92 5.34
N ARG A 101 8.79 3.95 5.14
CA ARG A 101 10.13 4.05 5.73
C ARG A 101 10.23 5.27 6.63
N SER A 102 11.05 5.18 7.67
CA SER A 102 11.43 6.35 8.48
C SER A 102 12.38 7.24 7.68
N GLN A 103 12.11 8.54 7.68
CA GLN A 103 13.01 9.56 7.14
C GLN A 103 13.84 10.14 8.28
N THR A 104 15.15 9.88 8.27
CA THR A 104 16.10 10.65 9.06
C THR A 104 16.26 12.05 8.47
N ARG A 105 16.36 13.06 9.34
CA ARG A 105 16.24 14.50 9.07
C ARG A 105 17.16 15.08 7.96
N ASP A 106 18.15 14.30 7.48
CA ASP A 106 19.07 14.69 6.40
C ASP A 106 18.51 14.47 4.98
N GLU A 107 17.44 13.69 4.81
CA GLU A 107 16.82 13.51 3.49
C GLU A 107 15.65 14.48 3.29
N ALA A 108 15.89 15.79 3.23
CA ALA A 108 14.82 16.75 2.97
C ALA A 108 14.18 16.53 1.58
N CYS A 109 12.95 16.01 1.55
CA CYS A 109 12.07 16.09 0.39
C CYS A 109 10.82 16.87 0.80
N GLN A 110 11.01 18.18 0.97
CA GLN A 110 9.92 19.14 0.99
C GLN A 110 9.28 19.12 -0.40
N TYR A 111 8.00 18.78 -0.50
CA TYR A 111 7.30 18.80 -1.79
C TYR A 111 7.41 20.20 -2.39
N SER A 112 7.80 20.32 -3.67
CA SER A 112 7.96 21.62 -4.33
C SER A 112 6.67 22.45 -4.40
N PHE A 113 5.51 21.83 -4.20
CA PHE A 113 4.21 22.50 -4.11
C PHE A 113 3.76 22.81 -2.67
N GLN A 114 4.44 22.27 -1.65
CA GLN A 114 4.17 22.59 -0.25
C GLN A 114 4.92 23.90 0.04
N GLY A 115 4.21 25.01 -0.11
CA GLY A 115 4.74 26.35 0.07
C GLY A 115 5.59 26.47 1.33
N GLN A 116 6.69 27.23 1.25
CA GLN A 116 7.56 27.52 2.37
C GLN A 116 6.80 28.28 3.46
N SER A 117 6.15 27.57 4.37
CA SER A 117 5.77 28.15 5.66
C SER A 117 7.02 28.22 6.52
N ARG A 118 7.87 29.22 6.28
CA ARG A 118 8.93 29.64 7.21
C ARG A 118 8.27 30.33 8.41
N GLU A 119 7.57 29.57 9.23
CA GLU A 119 7.25 29.99 10.59
C GLU A 119 8.23 29.31 11.54
N LYS A 120 8.95 30.14 12.28
CA LYS A 120 9.99 29.79 13.24
C LYS A 120 9.48 28.71 14.19
N ALA A 121 9.90 27.46 13.99
CA ALA A 121 9.72 26.41 14.99
C ALA A 121 10.65 26.71 16.17
N VAL A 122 10.05 27.18 17.26
CA VAL A 122 10.64 27.13 18.61
C VAL A 122 10.92 25.67 18.91
N GLU A 123 12.14 25.37 19.38
CA GLU A 123 12.55 24.04 19.83
C GLU A 123 11.63 23.57 20.96
N ASP A 124 10.76 22.60 20.66
CA ASP A 124 10.14 21.76 21.68
C ASP A 124 10.77 20.37 21.59
N HIS A 125 11.64 20.08 22.56
CA HIS A 125 12.31 18.80 22.74
C HIS A 125 11.38 17.79 23.40
N THR A 126 10.29 17.38 22.75
CA THR A 126 9.50 16.23 23.22
C THR A 126 8.82 15.47 22.06
N GLY A 127 9.54 14.48 21.50
CA GLY A 127 8.96 13.48 20.61
C GLY A 127 9.84 13.17 19.42
N TYR A 128 10.39 11.95 19.38
CA TYR A 128 10.96 11.36 18.16
C TYR A 128 9.84 11.14 17.14
N ASP A 129 9.39 12.20 16.47
CA ASP A 129 8.46 12.07 15.35
C ASP A 129 9.28 11.73 14.10
N SER A 130 9.58 10.44 13.94
CA SER A 130 10.20 9.94 12.72
C SER A 130 9.24 10.20 11.57
N HIS A 131 9.53 11.19 10.73
CA HIS A 131 8.68 11.53 9.59
C HIS A 131 8.60 10.31 8.67
N LEU A 132 7.41 9.70 8.59
CA LEU A 132 7.19 8.49 7.81
C LEU A 132 6.91 8.86 6.35
N VAL A 133 7.64 8.23 5.43
CA VAL A 133 7.50 8.47 3.99
C VAL A 133 7.30 7.18 3.21
N ALA A 134 6.58 7.29 2.10
CA ALA A 134 6.40 6.21 1.14
C ALA A 134 7.76 5.79 0.52
N ALA A 135 8.05 4.49 0.51
CA ALA A 135 9.36 3.97 0.10
C ALA A 135 9.67 4.19 -1.39
N LEU A 136 8.67 4.03 -2.27
CA LEU A 136 8.82 4.19 -3.72
C LEU A 136 9.08 5.65 -4.20
N GLY A 137 8.88 6.65 -3.35
CA GLY A 137 9.20 8.05 -3.66
C GLY A 137 8.24 8.76 -4.64
N ILE A 138 8.69 9.94 -5.12
CA ILE A 138 7.85 10.94 -5.78
C ILE A 138 7.32 10.49 -7.16
N HIS A 139 8.14 9.83 -7.98
CA HIS A 139 7.72 9.39 -9.32
C HIS A 139 6.52 8.44 -9.26
N TRP A 140 6.53 7.50 -8.31
CA TRP A 140 5.40 6.60 -8.08
C TRP A 140 4.17 7.33 -7.55
N ALA A 141 4.34 8.29 -6.64
CA ALA A 141 3.23 9.11 -6.15
C ALA A 141 2.53 9.90 -7.28
N HIS A 142 3.28 10.36 -8.29
CA HIS A 142 2.69 11.00 -9.47
C HIS A 142 2.13 10.01 -10.49
N ALA A 143 2.70 8.82 -10.61
CA ALA A 143 2.29 7.83 -11.60
C ALA A 143 0.93 7.19 -11.35
N VAL A 144 0.54 7.03 -10.08
CA VAL A 144 -0.73 6.39 -9.68
C VAL A 144 -1.93 7.33 -9.89
N THR A 145 -3.07 6.79 -10.30
CA THR A 145 -4.31 7.54 -10.48
C THR A 145 -5.03 7.75 -9.15
N ILE A 146 -5.08 6.70 -8.33
CA ILE A 146 -5.70 6.69 -7.01
C ILE A 146 -4.63 6.32 -5.98
N ARG A 147 -4.55 7.07 -4.88
CA ARG A 147 -3.64 6.77 -3.76
C ARG A 147 -4.44 6.60 -2.48
N LEU A 148 -4.41 5.39 -1.93
CA LEU A 148 -4.94 5.09 -0.61
C LEU A 148 -3.79 5.06 0.41
N VAL A 149 -4.00 5.66 1.57
CA VAL A 149 -3.08 5.61 2.70
C VAL A 149 -3.79 4.92 3.86
N LEU A 150 -3.27 3.79 4.30
CA LEU A 150 -3.76 3.10 5.48
C LEU A 150 -3.02 3.67 6.69
N ASP A 151 -3.75 4.35 7.57
CA ASP A 151 -3.23 5.04 8.74
C ASP A 151 -3.78 4.41 10.03
N SER A 152 -2.98 4.44 11.10
CA SER A 152 -3.38 4.00 12.45
C SER A 152 -2.96 5.05 13.48
N LYS A 153 -3.94 5.76 14.03
CA LYS A 153 -3.76 6.86 14.99
C LYS A 153 -4.60 6.61 16.22
N SER A 154 -3.97 6.59 17.40
CA SER A 154 -4.65 6.42 18.70
C SER A 154 -5.57 5.17 18.74
N GLY A 155 -5.10 4.06 18.17
CA GLY A 155 -5.85 2.79 18.12
C GLY A 155 -6.98 2.74 17.08
N LYS A 156 -7.25 3.84 16.35
CA LYS A 156 -8.23 3.89 15.26
C LYS A 156 -7.53 3.79 13.92
N ARG A 157 -8.11 3.03 12.99
CA ARG A 157 -7.57 2.83 11.65
C ARG A 157 -8.42 3.58 10.61
N PHE A 158 -7.75 4.20 9.66
CA PHE A 158 -8.38 4.97 8.59
C PHE A 158 -7.79 4.59 7.23
N ILE A 159 -8.65 4.45 6.22
CA ILE A 159 -8.25 4.46 4.81
C ILE A 159 -8.45 5.88 4.32
N LYS A 160 -7.35 6.59 4.03
CA LYS A 160 -7.38 7.93 3.46
C LYS A 160 -7.26 7.88 1.95
N LEU A 161 -8.18 8.52 1.24
CA LEU A 161 -8.12 8.77 -0.19
C LEU A 161 -7.26 10.01 -0.45
N ALA A 162 -5.95 9.83 -0.56
CA ALA A 162 -4.98 10.93 -0.66
C ALA A 162 -4.82 11.51 -2.08
N LYS A 163 -5.24 10.76 -3.10
CA LYS A 163 -5.25 11.20 -4.50
C LYS A 163 -6.38 10.50 -5.24
N SER A 164 -7.20 11.27 -5.96
CA SER A 164 -8.21 10.78 -6.88
C SER A 164 -8.50 11.86 -7.93
N PRO A 165 -8.74 11.52 -9.21
CA PRO A 165 -9.17 12.48 -10.21
C PRO A 165 -10.65 12.88 -10.08
N ILE A 166 -11.46 12.14 -9.31
CA ILE A 166 -12.92 12.25 -9.29
C ILE A 166 -13.52 12.41 -7.89
N SER A 167 -12.68 12.45 -6.85
CA SER A 167 -13.15 12.51 -5.46
C SER A 167 -12.27 13.44 -4.64
N PRO A 168 -12.84 14.18 -3.68
CA PRO A 168 -12.05 14.98 -2.75
C PRO A 168 -11.22 14.08 -1.82
N PRO A 169 -10.24 14.67 -1.10
CA PRO A 169 -9.55 14.02 0.01
C PRO A 169 -10.52 13.55 1.10
N LEU A 170 -10.64 12.24 1.28
CA LEU A 170 -11.57 11.62 2.24
C LEU A 170 -10.85 10.63 3.15
N ALA A 171 -11.39 10.36 4.33
CA ALA A 171 -10.94 9.31 5.22
C ALA A 171 -12.11 8.44 5.69
N PHE A 172 -11.90 7.13 5.66
CA PHE A 172 -12.88 6.14 6.04
C PHE A 172 -12.34 5.31 7.21
N PRO A 173 -12.96 5.39 8.41
CA PRO A 173 -12.60 4.52 9.51
C PRO A 173 -12.94 3.07 9.18
N TYR A 174 -12.04 2.15 9.52
CA TYR A 174 -12.22 0.72 9.23
C TYR A 174 -11.73 -0.16 10.38
N ASN A 175 -12.18 -1.41 10.39
CA ASN A 175 -11.64 -2.47 11.23
C ASN A 175 -11.18 -3.66 10.38
N ILE A 176 -10.27 -4.47 10.93
CA ILE A 176 -9.89 -5.76 10.34
C ILE A 176 -10.55 -6.86 11.16
N THR A 177 -11.38 -7.64 10.51
CA THR A 177 -12.06 -8.80 11.07
C THR A 177 -11.50 -10.09 10.46
N SER A 178 -11.98 -11.24 10.92
CA SER A 178 -11.65 -12.53 10.30
C SER A 178 -12.10 -12.63 8.83
N SER A 179 -13.02 -11.76 8.41
CA SER A 179 -13.53 -11.61 7.04
C SER A 179 -12.82 -10.49 6.26
N GLY A 180 -11.68 -10.00 6.76
CA GLY A 180 -10.91 -8.94 6.10
C GLY A 180 -11.28 -7.53 6.55
N ILE A 181 -11.21 -6.56 5.63
CA ILE A 181 -11.42 -5.14 5.93
C ILE A 181 -12.91 -4.81 5.88
N THR A 182 -13.42 -4.14 6.92
CA THR A 182 -14.80 -3.66 7.00
C THR A 182 -14.80 -2.19 7.39
N LEU A 183 -15.48 -1.35 6.60
CA LEU A 183 -15.67 0.06 6.93
C LEU A 183 -16.61 0.18 8.15
N LEU A 184 -16.28 1.10 9.05
CA LEU A 184 -17.15 1.42 10.20
C LEU A 184 -18.28 2.37 9.79
N ASN A 185 -18.02 3.24 8.81
CA ASN A 185 -19.01 4.06 8.13
C ASN A 185 -18.56 4.36 6.70
N ASP A 186 -19.54 4.70 5.85
CA ASP A 186 -19.31 4.98 4.42
C ASP A 186 -19.44 6.48 4.09
N ASP A 187 -19.76 7.32 5.08
CA ASP A 187 -20.03 8.75 4.88
C ASP A 187 -18.78 9.55 4.45
N GLY A 188 -17.59 9.04 4.78
CA GLY A 188 -16.31 9.69 4.46
C GLY A 188 -16.09 10.99 5.23
N ILE A 189 -14.92 11.13 5.85
CA ILE A 189 -14.53 12.35 6.56
C ILE A 189 -13.63 13.15 5.63
N GLU A 190 -14.09 14.33 5.18
CA GLU A 190 -13.25 15.21 4.37
C GLU A 190 -12.05 15.70 5.19
N LEU A 191 -10.85 15.50 4.65
CA LEU A 191 -9.61 15.91 5.30
C LEU A 191 -9.02 17.11 4.56
N SER A 192 -8.90 18.23 5.28
CA SER A 192 -8.24 19.43 4.79
C SER A 192 -6.76 19.46 5.19
N GLY A 193 -5.89 19.95 4.30
CA GLY A 193 -4.49 20.22 4.62
C GLY A 193 -3.53 19.03 4.51
N PRO A 194 -2.33 19.11 5.14
CA PRO A 194 -1.25 18.13 4.96
C PRO A 194 -1.55 16.75 5.57
N GLU A 195 -2.55 16.67 6.47
CA GLU A 195 -2.91 15.44 7.19
C GLU A 195 -3.33 14.29 6.29
N ILE A 196 -3.81 14.58 5.07
CA ILE A 196 -4.23 13.55 4.13
C ILE A 196 -3.05 12.66 3.66
N ASN A 197 -1.87 13.27 3.49
CA ASN A 197 -0.66 12.56 3.07
C ASN A 197 0.19 12.10 4.26
N SER A 198 -0.10 12.58 5.46
CA SER A 198 0.57 12.13 6.68
C SER A 198 0.28 10.65 6.94
N ILE A 199 1.34 9.94 7.32
CA ILE A 199 1.30 8.53 7.69
C ILE A 199 1.67 8.48 9.16
N HIS A 200 0.75 8.04 10.03
CA HIS A 200 1.05 7.76 11.41
C HIS A 200 1.12 6.25 11.59
N CYS A 201 2.09 5.81 12.39
CA CYS A 201 2.14 4.44 12.85
C CYS A 201 2.39 4.47 14.35
N GLN A 202 1.32 4.55 15.13
CA GLN A 202 1.42 4.11 16.51
C GLN A 202 1.34 2.58 16.49
N GLY A 203 2.47 1.94 16.80
CA GLY A 203 2.51 0.50 17.01
C GLY A 203 1.41 0.11 17.98
N HIS A 204 0.56 -0.82 17.56
CA HIS A 204 -0.31 -1.50 18.52
C HIS A 204 0.62 -2.32 19.40
N SER A 205 0.83 -1.88 20.64
CA SER A 205 1.48 -2.68 21.67
C SER A 205 0.52 -3.75 22.19
N ASP A 206 -0.13 -4.47 21.29
CA ASP A 206 -0.73 -5.76 21.63
C ASP A 206 0.36 -6.79 21.39
N ILE A 207 1.28 -6.85 22.35
CA ILE A 207 2.02 -8.08 22.60
C ILE A 207 0.94 -9.13 22.84
N ILE A 208 0.76 -10.00 21.86
CA ILE A 208 0.02 -11.25 22.04
C ILE A 208 0.81 -12.02 23.10
N ASN A 209 0.48 -11.81 24.37
CA ASN A 209 0.91 -12.68 25.45
C ASN A 209 0.23 -14.02 25.19
N PHE A 210 0.94 -14.91 24.51
CA PHE A 210 0.69 -16.33 24.67
C PHE A 210 1.09 -16.66 26.11
N GLU A 211 0.15 -16.51 27.04
CA GLU A 211 0.19 -17.26 28.29
C GLU A 211 0.06 -18.74 27.90
N GLY A 212 1.23 -19.38 27.74
CA GLY A 212 1.30 -20.83 27.68
C GLY A 212 0.89 -21.37 29.04
N GLU A 213 -0.36 -21.85 29.13
CA GLU A 213 -0.77 -22.79 30.16
C GLU A 213 0.19 -23.98 30.14
N ARG A 214 1.10 -24.01 31.11
CA ARG A 214 1.83 -25.24 31.46
C ARG A 214 0.85 -26.15 32.18
N PHE A 215 0.34 -27.14 31.47
CA PHE A 215 -0.16 -28.36 32.11
C PHE A 215 1.00 -29.02 32.85
N GLN A 216 0.89 -29.10 34.18
CA GLN A 216 1.53 -30.13 35.00
C GLN A 216 0.60 -31.32 35.12
#